data_AF-A0A7J2HTE8-F1
#
_entry.id   AF-A0A7J2HTE8-F1
#
_cell.length_a   1.000
_cell.length_b   1.000
_cell.length_c   1.000
_cell.angle_alpha   90.00
_cell.angle_beta   90.00
_cell.angle_gamma   90.00
#
_symmetry.space_group_name_H-M   'P 1'
#
loop_
_entity.id
_entity.type
_entity.pdbx_description
1 polymer ?
#
loop_
_entity_poly.entity_id
_entity_poly.type
_entity_poly.pdbx_seq_one_letter_code
_entity_poly.pdbx_strand_id
1 'polypeptide(L)'
;MRDKLKLVSFDAWNTLLKLETIAGRISEGIGGLLDVKPEKIFEKMIETYEDLVSSWLLGDLDDRRLLSTAQKTLASSLGTSAELVARGVARGVSLIDPGEVLYPEVVEVVERLSKNYVLAIVSNIFYWPGSYTRLL
;
A
#
# COMPACT_ATOMS: atom_id res chain seq x y z
N MET A 1 -7.57 31.53 -22.18
CA MET A 1 -7.33 31.55 -20.73
C MET A 1 -6.01 30.82 -20.49
N ARG A 2 -5.00 31.44 -19.86
CA ARG A 2 -3.84 30.66 -19.37
C ARG A 2 -4.36 29.77 -18.24
N ASP A 3 -4.16 28.47 -18.35
CA ASP A 3 -4.50 27.56 -17.25
C ASP A 3 -3.80 28.03 -15.97
N LYS A 4 -4.60 28.35 -14.95
CA LYS A 4 -4.09 28.70 -13.61
C LYS A 4 -3.50 27.49 -12.90
N LEU A 5 -3.83 26.29 -13.37
CA LEU A 5 -3.36 25.03 -12.83
C LEU A 5 -1.90 24.80 -13.25
N LYS A 6 -1.01 24.60 -12.29
CA LYS A 6 0.42 24.32 -12.53
C LYS A 6 0.85 22.95 -12.02
N LEU A 7 0.08 22.36 -11.12
CA LEU A 7 0.40 21.13 -10.42
C LEU A 7 -0.82 20.23 -10.35
N VAL A 8 -0.60 18.94 -10.57
CA VAL A 8 -1.57 17.86 -10.36
C VAL A 8 -0.97 16.89 -9.36
N SER A 9 -1.65 16.67 -8.25
CA SER A 9 -1.31 15.62 -7.28
C SER A 9 -2.22 14.42 -7.45
N PHE A 10 -1.64 13.22 -7.45
CA PHE A 10 -2.36 11.95 -7.47
C PHE A 10 -2.25 11.27 -6.11
N ASP A 11 -3.32 10.61 -5.68
CA ASP A 11 -3.16 9.48 -4.76
C ASP A 11 -2.55 8.28 -5.51
N ALA A 12 -1.94 7.34 -4.79
CA ALA A 12 -1.38 6.13 -5.36
C ALA A 12 -2.44 5.01 -5.41
N TRP A 13 -3.07 4.69 -4.28
CA TRP A 13 -3.87 3.48 -4.11
C TRP A 13 -5.26 3.62 -4.74
N ASN A 14 -5.65 2.67 -5.58
CA ASN A 14 -6.86 2.70 -6.40
C ASN A 14 -7.03 3.97 -7.26
N THR A 15 -5.93 4.67 -7.52
CA THR A 15 -5.85 5.81 -8.45
C THR A 15 -4.82 5.54 -9.55
N LEU A 16 -3.58 5.23 -9.16
CA LEU A 16 -2.52 4.81 -10.08
C LEU A 16 -2.30 3.30 -10.02
N LEU A 17 -2.37 2.74 -8.81
CA LEU A 17 -2.04 1.35 -8.50
C LEU A 17 -3.26 0.60 -7.94
N LYS A 18 -3.48 -0.64 -8.38
CA LYS A 18 -4.54 -1.54 -7.90
C LYS A 18 -4.17 -2.05 -6.50
N LEU A 19 -4.78 -1.48 -5.47
CA LEU A 19 -4.45 -1.80 -4.08
C LEU A 19 -4.70 -3.28 -3.76
N GLU A 20 -5.80 -3.83 -4.26
CA GLU A 20 -6.17 -5.23 -4.03
C GLU A 20 -5.11 -6.20 -4.56
N THR A 21 -4.59 -5.95 -5.78
CA THR A 21 -3.52 -6.78 -6.36
C THR A 21 -2.25 -6.72 -5.52
N ILE A 22 -1.87 -5.53 -5.05
CA ILE A 22 -0.69 -5.34 -4.19
C ILE A 22 -0.87 -6.04 -2.85
N ALA A 23 -2.02 -5.86 -2.21
CA ALA A 23 -2.36 -6.51 -0.95
C ALA A 23 -2.39 -8.04 -1.11
N GLY A 24 -2.88 -8.57 -2.23
CA GLY A 24 -2.82 -9.99 -2.57
C GLY A 24 -1.39 -10.52 -2.65
N ARG A 25 -0.48 -9.82 -3.34
CA ARG A 25 0.94 -10.18 -3.43
C ARG A 25 1.64 -10.13 -2.07
N ILE A 26 1.27 -9.17 -1.22
CA ILE A 26 1.75 -9.10 0.16
C ILE A 26 1.25 -10.30 0.98
N SER A 27 -0.02 -10.65 0.83
CA SER A 27 -0.60 -11.83 1.48
C SER A 27 0.07 -13.12 1.06
N GLU A 28 0.43 -13.28 -0.22
CA GLU A 28 1.25 -14.39 -0.72
C GLU A 28 2.64 -14.41 -0.06
N GLY A 29 3.29 -13.24 0.04
CA GLY A 29 4.60 -13.09 0.65
C GLY A 29 4.62 -13.45 2.14
N ILE A 30 3.63 -13.02 2.91
CA ILE A 30 3.47 -13.36 4.33
C ILE A 30 3.06 -14.83 4.47
N GLY A 31 2.05 -15.28 3.71
CA GLY A 31 1.52 -16.64 3.78
C GLY A 31 2.58 -17.70 3.53
N GLY A 32 3.45 -17.48 2.53
CA GLY A 32 4.56 -18.38 2.24
C GLY A 32 5.64 -18.46 3.33
N LEU A 33 5.75 -17.46 4.21
CA LEU A 33 6.66 -17.51 5.36
C LEU A 33 6.04 -18.20 6.58
N LEU A 34 4.71 -18.12 6.72
CA LEU A 34 3.99 -18.63 7.88
C LEU A 34 3.32 -19.99 7.64
N ASP A 35 3.41 -20.53 6.41
CA ASP A 35 2.64 -21.69 5.96
C ASP A 35 1.13 -21.50 6.15
N VAL A 36 0.66 -20.29 5.85
CA VAL A 36 -0.75 -19.89 5.93
C VAL A 36 -1.25 -19.51 4.55
N LYS A 37 -2.48 -19.92 4.23
CA LYS A 37 -3.13 -19.57 2.97
C LYS A 37 -3.22 -18.05 2.78
N PRO A 38 -2.85 -17.50 1.59
CA PRO A 38 -2.89 -16.07 1.33
C PRO A 38 -4.26 -15.42 1.59
N GLU A 39 -5.35 -16.12 1.33
CA GLU A 39 -6.71 -15.61 1.55
C GLU A 39 -6.96 -15.27 3.02
N LYS A 40 -6.49 -16.15 3.93
CA LYS A 40 -6.59 -15.91 5.37
C LYS A 40 -5.71 -14.74 5.82
N ILE A 41 -4.53 -14.56 5.21
CA ILE A 41 -3.71 -13.37 5.49
C ILE A 41 -4.42 -12.10 5.03
N PHE A 42 -5.00 -12.13 3.84
CA PHE A 42 -5.73 -11.00 3.27
C PHE A 42 -6.93 -10.61 4.14
N GLU A 43 -7.72 -11.58 4.60
CA GLU A 43 -8.80 -11.36 5.58
C GLU A 43 -8.28 -10.68 6.85
N LYS A 44 -7.17 -11.17 7.43
CA LYS A 44 -6.57 -10.54 8.63
C LYS A 44 -6.01 -9.15 8.38
N MET A 45 -5.54 -8.85 7.16
CA MET A 45 -5.15 -7.50 6.77
C MET A 45 -6.36 -6.55 6.70
N ILE A 46 -7.52 -7.02 6.24
CA ILE A 46 -8.75 -6.22 6.24
C ILE A 46 -9.19 -5.96 7.69
N GLU A 47 -9.32 -7.01 8.51
CA GLU A 47 -9.72 -6.88 9.91
C GLU A 47 -8.80 -5.92 10.68
N THR A 48 -7.48 -6.06 10.51
CA THR A 48 -6.50 -5.18 11.16
C THR A 48 -6.64 -3.73 10.70
N TYR A 49 -7.04 -3.48 9.45
CA TYR A 49 -7.32 -2.13 8.98
C TYR A 49 -8.60 -1.57 9.62
N GLU A 50 -9.68 -2.36 9.64
CA GLU A 50 -10.96 -1.98 10.24
C GLU A 50 -10.82 -1.66 11.73
N ASP A 51 -9.99 -2.40 12.45
CA ASP A 51 -9.70 -2.18 13.87
C ASP A 51 -8.98 -0.84 14.14
N LEU A 52 -8.14 -0.39 13.19
CA LEU A 52 -7.25 0.76 13.40
C LEU A 52 -7.73 2.04 12.70
N VAL A 53 -8.55 1.93 11.65
CA VAL A 53 -8.94 3.06 10.80
C VAL A 53 -9.65 4.15 11.61
N SER A 54 -10.52 3.77 12.56
CA SER A 54 -11.25 4.73 13.38
C SER A 54 -10.30 5.56 14.25
N SER A 55 -9.40 4.91 14.99
CA SER A 55 -8.40 5.60 15.82
C SER A 55 -7.41 6.42 15.00
N TRP A 56 -7.06 5.95 13.79
CA TRP A 56 -6.21 6.71 12.89
C TRP A 56 -6.90 7.99 12.39
N LEU A 57 -8.14 7.88 11.90
CA LEU A 57 -8.89 9.02 11.38
C LEU A 57 -9.25 10.06 12.46
N LEU A 58 -9.41 9.62 13.71
CA LEU A 58 -9.64 10.50 14.86
C LEU A 58 -8.37 11.15 15.41
N GLY A 59 -7.18 10.73 14.93
CA GLY A 59 -5.89 11.26 15.36
C GLY A 59 -5.35 10.65 16.65
N ASP A 60 -5.99 9.61 17.19
CA ASP A 60 -5.51 8.87 18.36
C ASP A 60 -4.27 8.02 18.03
N LEU A 61 -4.15 7.59 16.77
CA LEU A 61 -2.99 6.90 16.24
C LEU A 61 -2.17 7.81 15.32
N ASP A 62 -0.97 8.18 15.76
CA ASP A 62 -0.03 9.03 15.03
C ASP A 62 0.53 8.36 13.77
N ASP A 63 0.62 9.13 12.67
CA ASP A 63 1.11 8.67 11.37
C ASP A 63 2.51 8.03 11.43
N ARG A 64 3.40 8.53 12.32
CA ARG A 64 4.77 7.98 12.44
C ARG A 64 4.78 6.59 13.05
N ARG A 65 3.72 6.23 13.77
CA ARG A 65 3.57 4.93 14.44
C ARG A 65 2.65 3.99 13.67
N LEU A 66 1.76 4.50 12.82
CA LEU A 66 0.75 3.76 12.08
C LEU A 66 1.29 2.47 11.45
N LEU A 67 2.37 2.55 10.66
CA LEU A 67 2.96 1.37 10.03
C LEU A 67 3.40 0.31 11.04
N SER A 68 4.13 0.73 12.07
CA SER A 68 4.62 -0.19 13.09
C SER A 68 3.48 -0.79 13.93
N THR A 69 2.41 -0.04 14.16
CA THR A 69 1.21 -0.49 14.86
C THR A 69 0.46 -1.50 14.00
N ALA A 70 0.20 -1.19 12.74
CA ALA A 70 -0.48 -2.09 11.80
C ALA A 70 0.23 -3.44 11.67
N GLN A 71 1.56 -3.44 11.49
CA GLN A 71 2.34 -4.69 11.41
C GLN A 71 2.33 -5.49 12.71
N LYS A 72 2.34 -4.82 13.87
CA LYS A 72 2.25 -5.49 15.19
C LYS A 72 0.87 -6.07 15.43
N THR A 73 -0.19 -5.34 15.10
CA THR A 73 -1.57 -5.81 15.24
C THR A 73 -1.82 -7.02 14.35
N LEU A 74 -1.39 -6.96 13.08
CA LEU A 74 -1.46 -8.10 12.17
C LEU A 74 -0.63 -9.29 12.66
N ALA A 75 0.59 -9.06 13.15
CA ALA A 75 1.40 -10.13 13.71
C ALA A 75 0.75 -10.81 14.91
N SER A 76 0.12 -10.02 15.79
CA SER A 76 -0.62 -10.51 16.94
C SER A 76 -1.82 -11.37 16.52
N SER A 77 -2.60 -10.94 15.52
CA SER A 77 -3.76 -11.69 15.03
C SER A 77 -3.38 -12.99 14.31
N LEU A 78 -2.17 -13.05 13.76
CA LEU A 78 -1.60 -14.24 13.12
C LEU A 78 -0.78 -15.14 14.07
N GLY A 79 -0.60 -14.75 15.34
CA GLY A 79 0.21 -15.50 16.31
C GLY A 79 1.69 -15.57 15.93
N THR A 80 2.23 -14.50 15.33
CA THR A 80 3.62 -14.43 14.83
C THR A 80 4.33 -13.15 15.30
N SER A 81 5.56 -12.92 14.82
CA SER A 81 6.32 -11.70 15.11
C SER A 81 6.12 -10.62 14.03
N ALA A 82 6.19 -9.35 14.44
CA ALA A 82 6.14 -8.22 13.51
C ALA A 82 7.30 -8.24 12.50
N GLU A 83 8.45 -8.82 12.87
CA GLU A 83 9.57 -9.03 11.96
C GLU A 83 9.21 -9.99 10.81
N LEU A 84 8.55 -11.11 11.11
CA LEU A 84 8.11 -12.05 10.08
C LEU A 84 7.07 -11.43 9.15
N VAL A 85 6.15 -10.63 9.68
CA VAL A 85 5.20 -9.84 8.87
C VAL A 85 5.96 -8.86 7.96
N ALA A 86 6.89 -8.08 8.51
CA ALA A 86 7.66 -7.11 7.71
C ALA A 86 8.48 -7.79 6.61
N ARG A 87 9.07 -8.97 6.88
CA ARG A 87 9.77 -9.79 5.88
C ARG A 87 8.82 -10.32 4.81
N GLY A 88 7.62 -10.75 5.20
CA GLY A 88 6.58 -11.20 4.28
C GLY A 88 6.10 -10.09 3.35
N VAL A 89 5.88 -8.89 3.89
CA VAL A 89 5.57 -7.68 3.12
C VAL A 89 6.69 -7.39 2.11
N ALA A 90 7.95 -7.38 2.54
CA ALA A 90 9.08 -7.12 1.64
C ALA A 90 9.17 -8.16 0.52
N ARG A 91 8.97 -9.44 0.85
CA ARG A 91 8.93 -10.54 -0.12
C ARG A 91 7.80 -10.34 -1.13
N GLY A 92 6.58 -10.06 -0.66
CA GLY A 92 5.42 -9.84 -1.50
C GLY A 92 5.63 -8.70 -2.49
N VAL A 93 6.10 -7.55 -2.01
CA VAL A 93 6.40 -6.38 -2.86
C VAL A 93 7.51 -6.69 -3.87
N SER A 94 8.58 -7.40 -3.48
CA SER A 94 9.72 -7.67 -4.37
C SER A 94 9.39 -8.53 -5.59
N LEU A 95 8.24 -9.20 -5.58
CA LEU A 95 7.79 -10.09 -6.64
C LEU A 95 6.69 -9.46 -7.51
N ILE A 96 6.32 -8.20 -7.25
CA ILE A 96 5.31 -7.49 -8.03
C ILE A 96 5.90 -7.07 -9.37
N ASP A 97 5.22 -7.44 -10.45
CA ASP A 97 5.40 -6.80 -11.76
C ASP A 97 4.59 -5.48 -11.76
N PRO A 98 5.23 -4.32 -11.96
CA PRO A 98 4.54 -3.03 -12.06
C PRO A 98 3.40 -3.02 -13.09
N GLY A 99 3.53 -3.76 -14.20
CA GLY A 99 2.51 -3.86 -15.23
C GLY A 99 1.21 -4.54 -14.76
N GLU A 100 1.29 -5.43 -13.78
CA GLU A 100 0.11 -6.09 -13.21
C GLU A 100 -0.70 -5.15 -12.31
N VAL A 101 0.01 -4.28 -11.58
CA VAL A 101 -0.59 -3.42 -10.55
C VAL A 101 -0.99 -2.04 -11.06
N LEU A 102 -0.50 -1.59 -12.21
CA LEU A 102 -0.95 -0.33 -12.83
C LEU A 102 -2.33 -0.47 -13.49
N TYR A 103 -3.15 0.57 -13.42
CA TYR A 103 -4.31 0.68 -14.30
C TYR A 103 -3.85 0.93 -15.75
N PRO A 104 -4.50 0.32 -16.77
CA PRO A 104 -4.05 0.38 -18.16
C PRO A 104 -3.83 1.80 -18.71
N GLU A 105 -4.66 2.76 -18.28
CA GLU A 105 -4.66 4.13 -18.78
C GLU A 105 -3.64 5.04 -18.10
N VAL A 106 -3.05 4.60 -16.98
CA VAL A 106 -2.23 5.45 -16.11
C VAL A 106 -1.02 5.99 -16.85
N VAL A 107 -0.32 5.14 -17.61
CA VAL A 107 0.89 5.54 -18.35
C VAL A 107 0.56 6.67 -19.33
N GLU A 108 -0.46 6.48 -20.17
CA GLU A 108 -0.86 7.48 -21.16
C GLU A 108 -1.31 8.81 -20.51
N VAL A 109 -2.10 8.72 -19.43
CA VAL A 109 -2.62 9.91 -18.73
C VAL A 109 -1.50 10.69 -18.06
N VAL A 110 -0.59 10.02 -17.36
CA VAL A 110 0.54 10.65 -16.68
C VAL A 110 1.50 11.27 -17.71
N GLU A 111 1.81 10.56 -18.79
CA GLU A 111 2.62 11.10 -19.89
C GLU A 111 2.01 12.36 -20.50
N ARG A 112 0.70 12.36 -20.76
CA ARG A 112 0.00 13.53 -21.32
C ARG A 112 0.03 14.73 -20.37
N LEU A 113 -0.21 14.50 -19.08
CA LEU A 113 -0.26 15.57 -18.08
C LEU A 113 1.13 16.13 -17.77
N SER A 114 2.16 15.28 -17.78
CA SER A 114 3.56 15.69 -17.51
C SER A 114 4.09 16.74 -18.49
N LYS A 115 3.50 16.83 -19.69
CA LYS A 115 3.86 17.83 -20.71
C LYS A 115 3.48 19.27 -20.30
N ASN A 116 2.50 19.42 -19.42
CA ASN A 116 1.89 20.72 -19.11
C ASN A 116 1.84 21.04 -17.61
N TYR A 117 1.99 20.04 -16.74
CA TYR A 117 1.85 20.19 -15.29
C TYR A 117 3.01 19.54 -14.55
N VAL A 118 3.36 20.13 -13.39
CA VAL A 118 4.18 19.44 -12.38
C VAL A 118 3.32 18.34 -11.77
N LEU A 119 3.83 17.11 -11.75
CA LEU A 119 3.10 15.98 -11.17
C LEU A 119 3.69 15.63 -9.80
N ALA A 120 2.82 15.31 -8.86
CA ALA A 120 3.18 14.84 -7.52
C ALA A 120 2.33 13.64 -7.13
N ILE A 121 2.88 12.77 -6.28
CA ILE A 121 2.13 11.69 -5.64
C ILE A 121 2.03 12.03 -4.15
N VAL A 122 0.80 12.00 -3.63
CA VAL A 122 0.49 12.22 -2.21
C VAL A 122 -0.33 11.02 -1.76
N SER A 123 0.26 10.15 -0.95
CA SER A 123 -0.41 8.92 -0.53
C SER A 123 -0.06 8.53 0.90
N ASN A 124 -1.00 7.83 1.54
CA ASN A 124 -0.87 7.33 2.89
C ASN A 124 -0.18 5.96 2.90
N ILE A 125 0.41 5.62 4.04
CA ILE A 125 1.17 4.39 4.26
C ILE A 125 0.60 3.64 5.46
N PHE A 126 0.22 2.38 5.27
CA PHE A 126 -0.37 1.56 6.35
C PHE A 126 0.44 0.29 6.64
N TYR A 127 0.69 -0.59 5.65
CA TYR A 127 1.36 -1.88 5.89
C TYR A 127 2.82 -1.97 5.47
N TRP A 128 3.26 -1.12 4.54
CA TRP A 128 4.63 -1.14 3.98
C TRP A 128 5.19 0.27 3.90
N PRO A 129 6.51 0.46 4.03
CA PRO A 129 7.10 1.79 3.95
C PRO A 129 6.89 2.39 2.56
N GLY A 130 6.76 3.71 2.46
CA GLY A 130 6.57 4.40 1.17
C GLY A 130 7.74 4.23 0.21
N SER A 131 8.91 3.77 0.67
CA SER A 131 9.99 3.34 -0.21
C SER A 131 9.61 2.17 -1.10
N TYR A 132 8.71 1.29 -0.66
CA TYR A 132 8.25 0.14 -1.45
C TYR A 132 7.30 0.60 -2.56
N THR A 133 6.43 1.57 -2.29
CA THR A 133 5.60 2.19 -3.33
C THR A 133 6.44 2.85 -4.43
N ARG A 134 7.63 3.37 -4.11
CA ARG A 134 8.53 3.98 -5.12
C ARG A 134 9.24 2.97 -6.01
N LEU A 135 9.23 1.68 -5.65
CA LEU A 135 9.79 0.61 -6.48
C LEU A 135 8.78 0.07 -7.50
N LEU A 136 7.49 0.36 -7.28
CA LEU A 136 6.38 0.06 -8.18
C LEU A 136 6.19 1.23 -9.16
#